data_AF-A0A1Q7QD95-F1
#
_entry.id   AF-A0A1Q7QD95-F1
#
_cell.length_a   1.000
_cell.length_b   1.000
_cell.length_c   1.000
_cell.angle_alpha   90.00
_cell.angle_beta   90.00
_cell.angle_gamma   90.00
#
_symmetry.space_group_name_H-M   'P 1'
#
loop_
_entity.id
_entity.type
_entity.pdbx_description
1 polymer ?
#
loop_
_entity_poly.entity_id
_entity_poly.type
_entity_poly.pdbx_seq_one_letter_code
_entity_poly.pdbx_strand_id
1 'polypeptide(L)'
;MPKKKTAHPHRVAVIQYPPVLLHRDKTIKRGVQLMEEAAEGGARLVSFPETWLPGYPEWLWRLRPGDDYELTGKIHGRLLENAVDLKAAHLKPIQAAARRLKQTVSIGIHERDSEFSRGTLYNTVVLIGPDGEILNRHRKLMPTNPERMVWAIGDAQGLRVTETPAGRVGALICWENYMPLARFSLFAQGCEVYVAPTWDAGSSWVSTMRHIALEGRCWVLGNGTAMRGKDIPADFPERARLFPDLEEWFNPGDSVIVAPDGKVVAGPLSDKHGILYADCDPARASVAKRTMDVAGHYGRPDIFRLEVNRDARSPVDFGSH
;
A
#
# COMPACT_ATOMS: atom_id res chain seq x y z
N MET A 1 0.57 33.19 -14.67
CA MET A 1 0.04 31.82 -14.56
C MET A 1 1.21 30.85 -14.50
N PRO A 2 1.33 29.97 -13.50
CA PRO A 2 2.37 28.95 -13.51
C PRO A 2 2.08 28.02 -14.69
N LYS A 3 3.09 27.77 -15.54
CA LYS A 3 2.99 26.82 -16.65
C LYS A 3 2.57 25.46 -16.07
N LYS A 4 1.35 25.01 -16.36
CA LYS A 4 0.93 23.63 -16.09
C LYS A 4 1.95 22.72 -16.77
N LYS A 5 2.80 22.04 -15.99
CA LYS A 5 3.63 20.95 -16.50
C LYS A 5 2.66 19.90 -17.01
N THR A 6 2.59 19.72 -18.32
CA THR A 6 1.91 18.57 -18.91
C THR A 6 2.53 17.31 -18.33
N ALA A 7 1.72 16.48 -17.65
CA ALA A 7 2.18 15.17 -17.20
C ALA A 7 2.67 14.40 -18.43
N HIS A 8 3.89 13.87 -18.37
CA HIS A 8 4.44 13.03 -19.42
C HIS A 8 4.15 11.57 -19.06
N PRO A 9 4.19 10.62 -20.01
CA PRO A 9 4.18 9.21 -19.65
C PRO A 9 5.30 8.92 -18.65
N HIS A 10 4.95 8.35 -17.50
CA HIS A 10 5.88 7.98 -16.45
C HIS A 10 5.92 6.46 -16.33
N ARG A 11 7.13 5.91 -16.41
CA ARG A 11 7.33 4.50 -16.13
C ARG A 11 7.09 4.24 -14.64
N VAL A 12 6.23 3.27 -14.34
CA VAL A 12 5.95 2.83 -12.97
C VAL A 12 6.58 1.45 -12.73
N ALA A 13 6.88 1.15 -11.48
CA ALA A 13 7.38 -0.15 -11.03
C ALA A 13 6.51 -0.66 -9.86
N VAL A 14 6.01 -1.88 -9.98
CA VAL A 14 5.24 -2.59 -8.96
C VAL A 14 6.11 -3.73 -8.43
N ILE A 15 6.56 -3.61 -7.20
CA ILE A 15 7.50 -4.54 -6.57
C ILE A 15 6.75 -5.75 -6.01
N GLN A 16 7.16 -6.95 -6.40
CA GLN A 16 6.72 -8.22 -5.83
C GLN A 16 7.93 -9.04 -5.38
N TYR A 17 8.48 -8.66 -4.24
CA TYR A 17 9.55 -9.40 -3.56
C TYR A 17 9.18 -9.54 -2.09
N PRO A 18 9.64 -10.61 -1.41
CA PRO A 18 9.41 -10.75 0.01
C PRO A 18 10.25 -9.74 0.80
N PRO A 19 9.74 -9.21 1.91
CA PRO A 19 10.56 -8.50 2.87
C PRO A 19 11.51 -9.45 3.59
N VAL A 20 12.33 -8.91 4.50
CA VAL A 20 13.00 -9.75 5.49
C VAL A 20 12.13 -9.74 6.74
N LEU A 21 11.21 -10.70 6.82
CA LEU A 21 10.10 -10.71 7.78
C LEU A 21 10.58 -10.42 9.22
N LEU A 22 9.94 -9.45 9.89
CA LEU A 22 10.29 -9.05 11.27
C LEU A 22 11.75 -8.61 11.46
N HIS A 23 12.38 -8.09 10.41
CA HIS A 23 13.67 -7.39 10.47
C HIS A 23 13.59 -6.08 9.69
N ARG A 24 13.26 -4.98 10.40
CA ARG A 24 13.04 -3.65 9.79
C ARG A 24 14.22 -3.18 8.95
N ASP A 25 15.41 -3.17 9.54
CA ASP A 25 16.56 -2.53 8.91
C ASP A 25 17.08 -3.34 7.71
N LYS A 26 16.98 -4.67 7.78
CA LYS A 26 17.26 -5.56 6.64
C LYS A 26 16.25 -5.35 5.51
N THR A 27 14.98 -5.19 5.86
CA THR A 27 13.91 -4.90 4.88
C THR A 27 14.08 -3.52 4.25
N ILE A 28 14.44 -2.49 5.01
CA ILE A 28 14.78 -1.15 4.48
C ILE A 28 15.94 -1.24 3.50
N LYS A 29 17.02 -1.94 3.85
CA LYS A 29 18.18 -2.13 2.97
C LYS A 29 17.77 -2.78 1.65
N ARG A 30 16.95 -3.84 1.69
CA ARG A 30 16.39 -4.47 0.49
C ARG A 30 15.49 -3.50 -0.30
N GLY A 31 14.69 -2.69 0.39
CA GLY A 31 13.82 -1.70 -0.23
C GLY A 31 14.61 -0.69 -1.06
N VAL A 32 15.72 -0.18 -0.51
CA VAL A 32 16.61 0.73 -1.25
C VAL A 32 17.20 0.05 -2.49
N GLN A 33 17.63 -1.21 -2.39
CA GLN A 33 18.15 -1.97 -3.55
C GLN A 33 17.10 -2.14 -4.65
N LEU A 34 15.86 -2.47 -4.27
CA LEU A 34 14.75 -2.62 -5.22
C LEU A 34 14.34 -1.28 -5.85
N MET A 35 14.48 -0.17 -5.13
CA MET A 35 14.28 1.18 -5.69
C MET A 35 15.36 1.50 -6.73
N GLU A 36 16.61 1.10 -6.48
CA GLU A 36 17.72 1.28 -7.43
C GLU A 36 17.50 0.45 -8.70
N GLU A 37 17.14 -0.83 -8.57
CA GLU A 37 16.75 -1.69 -9.71
C GLU A 37 15.56 -1.09 -10.49
N ALA A 38 14.55 -0.57 -9.78
CA ALA A 38 13.43 0.13 -10.41
C ALA A 38 13.89 1.40 -11.16
N ALA A 39 14.88 2.13 -10.63
CA ALA A 39 15.43 3.33 -11.27
C ALA A 39 16.22 2.98 -12.53
N GLU A 40 16.98 1.88 -12.53
CA GLU A 40 17.64 1.32 -13.72
C GLU A 40 16.62 0.93 -14.80
N GLY A 41 15.48 0.39 -14.39
CA GLY A 41 14.32 0.15 -15.27
C GLY A 41 13.61 1.42 -15.76
N GLY A 42 14.05 2.61 -15.33
CA GLY A 42 13.51 3.92 -15.72
C GLY A 42 12.31 4.39 -14.90
N ALA A 43 11.93 3.68 -13.83
CA ALA A 43 10.74 4.00 -13.05
C ALA A 43 10.85 5.35 -12.33
N ARG A 44 9.74 6.08 -12.28
CA ARG A 44 9.56 7.35 -11.55
C ARG A 44 8.53 7.25 -10.44
N LEU A 45 7.68 6.23 -10.47
CA LEU A 45 6.82 5.82 -9.36
C LEU A 45 7.13 4.36 -9.02
N VAL A 46 7.47 4.07 -7.78
CA VAL A 46 7.72 2.71 -7.28
C VAL A 46 6.71 2.41 -6.20
N SER A 47 6.04 1.26 -6.30
CA SER A 47 5.03 0.84 -5.33
C SER A 47 5.43 -0.48 -4.69
N PHE A 48 5.43 -0.53 -3.37
CA PHE A 48 5.66 -1.71 -2.55
C PHE A 48 4.35 -2.28 -1.98
N PRO A 49 4.31 -3.59 -1.65
CA PRO A 49 3.11 -4.24 -1.12
C PRO A 49 2.64 -3.78 0.26
N GLU A 50 1.48 -4.31 0.68
CA GLU A 50 0.84 -4.06 1.98
C GLU A 50 1.76 -4.49 3.12
N THR A 51 2.00 -3.58 4.07
CA THR A 51 2.83 -3.84 5.25
C THR A 51 4.19 -4.49 4.96
N TRP A 52 4.71 -4.31 3.74
CA TRP A 52 5.96 -4.89 3.30
C TRP A 52 7.10 -4.57 4.27
N LEU A 53 7.06 -3.40 4.93
CA LEU A 53 7.99 -3.05 5.99
C LEU A 53 7.39 -3.29 7.40
N PRO A 54 7.82 -4.32 8.18
CA PRO A 54 8.77 -5.39 7.85
C PRO A 54 8.11 -6.71 7.43
N GLY A 55 6.86 -6.73 6.98
CA GLY A 55 6.20 -7.87 6.38
C GLY A 55 4.87 -8.23 7.03
N TYR A 56 3.91 -8.61 6.18
CA TYR A 56 2.55 -8.91 6.59
C TYR A 56 2.49 -10.02 7.66
N PRO A 57 1.60 -9.89 8.66
CA PRO A 57 1.54 -10.79 9.81
C PRO A 57 0.84 -12.13 9.52
N GLU A 58 1.27 -12.89 8.51
CA GLU A 58 0.64 -14.13 8.03
C GLU A 58 0.33 -15.17 9.12
N TRP A 59 1.10 -15.19 10.23
CA TRP A 59 0.83 -16.06 11.37
C TRP A 59 -0.57 -15.89 11.97
N LEU A 60 -1.22 -14.73 11.79
CA LEU A 60 -2.58 -14.49 12.31
C LEU A 60 -3.64 -15.41 11.69
N TRP A 61 -3.37 -15.99 10.51
CA TRP A 61 -4.23 -16.99 9.86
C TRP A 61 -3.95 -18.42 10.33
N ARG A 62 -2.89 -18.61 11.11
CA ARG A 62 -2.34 -19.91 11.52
C ARG A 62 -2.36 -20.13 13.03
N LEU A 63 -2.51 -19.06 13.80
CA LEU A 63 -2.61 -19.08 15.25
C LEU A 63 -4.06 -19.01 15.70
N ARG A 64 -4.39 -19.76 16.76
CA ARG A 64 -5.72 -19.80 17.35
C ARG A 64 -5.79 -18.81 18.52
N PRO A 65 -6.76 -17.88 18.52
CA PRO A 65 -6.98 -16.99 19.65
C PRO A 65 -7.21 -17.78 20.94
N GLY A 66 -6.56 -17.37 22.04
CA GLY A 66 -6.58 -18.09 23.32
C GLY A 66 -5.52 -19.17 23.41
N ASP A 67 -5.59 -20.20 22.57
CA ASP A 67 -4.66 -21.34 22.64
C ASP A 67 -3.19 -20.96 22.36
N ASP A 68 -2.97 -20.08 21.37
CA ASP A 68 -1.63 -19.65 20.95
C ASP A 68 -1.24 -18.28 21.55
N TYR A 69 -1.82 -17.89 22.69
CA TYR A 69 -1.70 -16.54 23.26
C TYR A 69 -0.23 -16.14 23.54
N GLU A 70 0.54 -17.01 24.19
CA GLU A 70 1.96 -16.76 24.53
C GLU A 70 2.82 -16.58 23.27
N LEU A 71 2.65 -17.46 22.27
CA LEU A 71 3.38 -17.35 21.00
C LEU A 71 3.00 -16.07 20.25
N THR A 72 1.71 -15.74 20.24
CA THR A 72 1.19 -14.50 19.64
C THR A 72 1.84 -13.29 20.31
N GLY A 73 1.92 -13.26 21.65
CA GLY A 73 2.59 -12.21 22.41
C GLY A 73 4.08 -12.07 22.07
N LYS A 74 4.79 -13.20 21.95
CA LYS A 74 6.21 -13.21 21.55
C LYS A 74 6.43 -12.66 20.14
N ILE A 75 5.64 -13.08 19.17
CA ILE A 75 5.73 -12.60 17.79
C ILE A 75 5.33 -11.12 17.72
N HIS A 76 4.28 -10.72 18.44
CA HIS A 76 3.83 -9.33 18.54
C HIS A 76 4.91 -8.42 19.12
N GLY A 77 5.61 -8.84 20.18
CA GLY A 77 6.74 -8.08 20.74
C GLY A 77 7.82 -7.81 19.69
N ARG A 78 8.20 -8.84 18.92
CA ARG A 78 9.17 -8.70 17.82
C ARG A 78 8.64 -7.78 16.71
N LEU A 79 7.35 -7.84 16.38
CA LEU A 79 6.73 -6.94 15.43
C LEU A 79 6.77 -5.49 15.92
N LEU A 80 6.45 -5.23 17.19
CA LEU A 80 6.43 -3.90 17.80
C LEU A 80 7.83 -3.24 17.80
N GLU A 81 8.88 -4.02 18.00
CA GLU A 81 10.28 -3.58 17.89
C GLU A 81 10.69 -3.22 16.46
N ASN A 82 10.16 -3.97 15.48
CA ASN A 82 10.50 -3.82 14.06
C ASN A 82 9.49 -2.95 13.28
N ALA A 83 8.42 -2.49 13.91
CA ALA A 83 7.48 -1.55 13.31
C ALA A 83 8.15 -0.19 13.05
N VAL A 84 7.59 0.56 12.11
CA VAL A 84 8.05 1.88 11.69
C VAL A 84 7.47 2.93 12.62
N ASP A 85 8.34 3.71 13.26
CA ASP A 85 7.96 4.91 13.98
C ASP A 85 8.43 6.10 13.13
N LEU A 86 7.47 6.88 12.65
CA LEU A 86 7.73 8.02 11.77
C LEU A 86 8.45 9.15 12.52
N LYS A 87 8.21 9.32 13.83
CA LYS A 87 8.89 10.32 14.67
C LYS A 87 10.33 9.94 14.98
N ALA A 88 10.59 8.63 15.13
CA ALA A 88 11.95 8.09 15.23
C ALA A 88 12.70 8.07 13.88
N ALA A 89 12.08 8.61 12.81
CA ALA A 89 12.71 8.78 11.51
C ALA A 89 13.18 7.45 10.86
N HIS A 90 12.51 6.34 11.16
CA HIS A 90 12.88 5.02 10.64
C HIS A 90 12.83 4.92 9.10
N LEU A 91 12.03 5.77 8.43
CA LEU A 91 11.97 5.81 6.96
C LEU A 91 13.06 6.67 6.30
N LYS A 92 13.96 7.32 7.05
CA LYS A 92 14.98 8.20 6.47
C LYS A 92 15.81 7.58 5.34
N PRO A 93 16.23 6.29 5.39
CA PRO A 93 16.95 5.68 4.28
C PRO A 93 16.10 5.58 3.00
N ILE A 94 14.82 5.23 3.12
CA ILE A 94 13.88 5.18 1.98
C ILE A 94 13.64 6.59 1.43
N GLN A 95 13.42 7.58 2.31
CA GLN A 95 13.28 8.99 1.91
C GLN A 95 14.52 9.53 1.18
N ALA A 96 15.72 9.20 1.68
CA ALA A 96 16.97 9.61 1.04
C ALA A 96 17.16 8.94 -0.32
N ALA A 97 16.79 7.65 -0.45
CA ALA A 97 16.80 6.95 -1.73
C ALA A 97 15.79 7.55 -2.72
N ALA A 98 14.56 7.84 -2.28
CA ALA A 98 13.53 8.47 -3.11
C ALA A 98 14.01 9.81 -3.68
N ARG A 99 14.65 10.64 -2.85
CA ARG A 99 15.27 11.90 -3.27
C ARG A 99 16.39 11.68 -4.29
N ARG A 100 17.35 10.82 -3.96
CA ARG A 100 18.52 10.54 -4.80
C ARG A 100 18.12 10.02 -6.18
N LEU A 101 17.14 9.12 -6.22
CA LEU A 101 16.65 8.47 -7.44
C LEU A 101 15.56 9.27 -8.16
N LYS A 102 15.07 10.36 -7.55
CA LYS A 102 13.96 11.21 -8.04
C LYS A 102 12.70 10.39 -8.32
N GLN A 103 12.38 9.48 -7.40
CA GLN A 103 11.22 8.59 -7.48
C GLN A 103 10.15 9.01 -6.46
N THR A 104 8.91 8.99 -6.88
CA THR A 104 7.77 8.88 -5.96
C THR A 104 7.70 7.43 -5.48
N VAL A 105 7.49 7.20 -4.18
CA VAL A 105 7.47 5.87 -3.58
C VAL A 105 6.20 5.67 -2.76
N SER A 106 5.43 4.63 -3.07
CA SER A 106 4.35 4.14 -2.21
C SER A 106 4.86 2.92 -1.44
N ILE A 107 4.80 2.94 -0.11
CA ILE A 107 5.28 1.83 0.72
C ILE A 107 4.32 1.49 1.86
N GLY A 108 3.92 0.22 1.92
CA GLY A 108 3.15 -0.33 3.04
C GLY A 108 4.05 -0.60 4.25
N ILE A 109 3.62 -0.14 5.41
CA ILE A 109 4.35 -0.25 6.68
C ILE A 109 3.43 -0.76 7.79
N HIS A 110 4.03 -1.50 8.73
CA HIS A 110 3.52 -1.55 10.09
C HIS A 110 3.90 -0.25 10.78
N GLU A 111 2.94 0.64 10.95
CA GLU A 111 3.16 1.90 11.64
C GLU A 111 2.93 1.71 13.13
N ARG A 112 3.93 2.06 13.95
CA ARG A 112 3.78 2.10 15.40
C ARG A 112 3.39 3.50 15.82
N ASP A 113 2.34 3.59 16.61
CA ASP A 113 1.98 4.85 17.24
C ASP A 113 3.08 5.31 18.18
N SER A 114 3.52 6.55 18.06
CA SER A 114 4.48 7.17 18.98
C SER A 114 3.91 8.39 19.71
N GLU A 115 2.61 8.63 19.55
CA GLU A 115 1.89 9.76 20.17
C GLU A 115 1.33 9.40 21.54
N PHE A 116 0.81 8.19 21.70
CA PHE A 116 0.12 7.77 22.93
C PHE A 116 0.89 6.65 23.64
N SER A 117 0.21 5.57 24.02
CA SER A 117 0.77 4.45 24.81
C SER A 117 1.92 3.70 24.15
N ARG A 118 2.22 4.00 22.88
CA ARG A 118 3.26 3.35 22.06
C ARG A 118 3.09 1.85 21.85
N GLY A 119 1.93 1.29 22.20
CA GLY A 119 1.60 -0.12 22.04
C GLY A 119 0.77 -0.43 20.80
N THR A 120 0.19 0.58 20.15
CA THR A 120 -0.72 0.37 19.03
C THR A 120 0.02 0.34 17.70
N LEU A 121 -0.36 -0.63 16.86
CA LEU A 121 0.10 -0.74 15.48
C LEU A 121 -1.04 -0.40 14.52
N TYR A 122 -0.69 0.17 13.37
CA TYR A 122 -1.58 0.42 12.26
C TYR A 122 -1.00 -0.18 10.98
N ASN A 123 -1.89 -0.63 10.10
CA ASN A 123 -1.54 -0.93 8.73
C ASN A 123 -1.61 0.37 7.93
N THR A 124 -0.47 0.84 7.43
CA THR A 124 -0.37 2.17 6.83
C THR A 124 0.30 2.07 5.47
N VAL A 125 -0.18 2.84 4.50
CA VAL A 125 0.58 3.14 3.28
C VAL A 125 1.07 4.58 3.32
N VAL A 126 2.36 4.77 3.05
CA VAL A 126 3.00 6.08 3.00
C VAL A 126 3.38 6.40 1.56
N LEU A 127 3.04 7.61 1.11
CA LEU A 127 3.47 8.16 -0.17
C LEU A 127 4.61 9.14 0.06
N ILE A 128 5.77 8.87 -0.51
CA ILE A 128 6.98 9.68 -0.40
C ILE A 128 7.26 10.35 -1.75
N GLY A 129 7.54 11.64 -1.72
CA GLY A 129 7.86 12.45 -2.89
C GLY A 129 9.28 12.23 -3.39
N PRO A 130 9.59 12.68 -4.63
CA PRO A 130 10.92 12.60 -5.22
C PRO A 130 11.92 13.60 -4.62
N ASP A 131 11.50 14.41 -3.65
CA ASP A 131 12.33 15.22 -2.75
C ASP A 131 12.65 14.50 -1.42
N GLY A 132 12.02 13.35 -1.19
CA GLY A 132 12.12 12.54 0.03
C GLY A 132 11.10 12.91 1.10
N GLU A 133 10.18 13.84 0.86
CA GLU A 133 9.17 14.22 1.86
C GLU A 133 8.00 13.23 1.88
N ILE A 134 7.42 13.00 3.07
CA ILE A 134 6.19 12.22 3.18
C ILE A 134 5.03 13.11 2.74
N LEU A 135 4.42 12.79 1.61
CA LEU A 135 3.33 13.55 1.02
C LEU A 135 1.94 13.11 1.50
N ASN A 136 1.81 11.83 1.87
CA ASN A 136 0.58 11.29 2.45
C ASN A 136 0.88 10.08 3.35
N ARG A 137 0.01 9.87 4.34
CA ARG A 137 0.03 8.73 5.26
C ARG A 137 -1.41 8.27 5.46
N HIS A 138 -1.75 7.12 4.90
CA HIS A 138 -3.09 6.53 4.98
C HIS A 138 -3.05 5.28 5.85
N ARG A 139 -3.69 5.37 7.04
CA ARG A 139 -3.94 4.22 7.92
C ARG A 139 -5.18 3.50 7.40
N LYS A 140 -5.12 2.17 7.25
CA LYS A 140 -6.20 1.30 6.79
C LYS A 140 -7.46 1.56 7.62
N LEU A 141 -8.56 1.92 6.97
CA LEU A 141 -9.81 2.31 7.63
C LEU A 141 -10.40 1.17 8.46
N MET A 142 -10.25 -0.08 8.03
CA MET A 142 -10.75 -1.24 8.79
C MET A 142 -9.87 -2.46 8.51
N PRO A 143 -9.18 -3.01 9.53
CA PRO A 143 -8.50 -4.29 9.41
C PRO A 143 -9.49 -5.44 9.13
N THR A 144 -9.08 -6.36 8.27
CA THR A 144 -9.87 -7.53 7.86
C THR A 144 -9.82 -8.63 8.89
N ASN A 145 -10.98 -9.00 9.44
CA ASN A 145 -11.19 -10.21 10.25
C ASN A 145 -10.06 -10.44 11.32
N PRO A 146 -9.13 -11.41 11.23
CA PRO A 146 -8.11 -11.63 12.25
C PRO A 146 -7.04 -10.53 12.32
N GLU A 147 -6.91 -9.68 11.31
CA GLU A 147 -6.04 -8.51 11.34
C GLU A 147 -6.38 -7.55 12.50
N ARG A 148 -7.63 -7.59 12.99
CA ARG A 148 -8.09 -6.81 14.16
C ARG A 148 -7.41 -7.22 15.47
N MET A 149 -6.71 -8.36 15.50
CA MET A 149 -5.89 -8.78 16.63
C MET A 149 -4.51 -8.09 16.63
N VAL A 150 -4.13 -7.43 15.53
CA VAL A 150 -2.80 -6.81 15.37
C VAL A 150 -2.91 -5.30 15.20
N TRP A 151 -3.85 -4.84 14.38
CA TRP A 151 -3.95 -3.43 14.01
C TRP A 151 -5.20 -2.76 14.56
N ALA A 152 -5.03 -1.49 14.91
CA ALA A 152 -6.16 -0.59 15.16
C ALA A 152 -6.78 -0.09 13.84
N ILE A 153 -7.99 0.44 13.97
CA ILE A 153 -8.76 1.10 12.90
C ILE A 153 -8.13 2.46 12.61
N GLY A 154 -7.89 2.75 11.33
CA GLY A 154 -7.41 4.05 10.85
C GLY A 154 -8.51 5.10 10.75
N ASP A 155 -8.12 6.37 10.82
CA ASP A 155 -9.00 7.50 10.49
C ASP A 155 -8.93 7.84 8.99
N ALA A 156 -9.73 8.82 8.55
CA ALA A 156 -9.76 9.26 7.16
C ALA A 156 -8.82 10.43 6.85
N GLN A 157 -7.88 10.79 7.73
CA GLN A 157 -6.95 11.90 7.46
C GLN A 157 -6.13 11.65 6.20
N GLY A 158 -5.68 10.41 6.01
CA GLY A 158 -4.89 9.97 4.87
C GLY A 158 -5.67 9.59 3.62
N LEU A 159 -7.00 9.61 3.66
CA LEU A 159 -7.89 9.26 2.54
C LEU A 159 -7.88 10.35 1.46
N ARG A 160 -6.71 10.60 0.87
CA ARG A 160 -6.38 11.75 0.02
C ARG A 160 -5.77 11.32 -1.31
N VAL A 161 -6.00 12.14 -2.33
CA VAL A 161 -5.26 12.08 -3.59
C VAL A 161 -4.22 13.20 -3.60
N THR A 162 -2.96 12.82 -3.80
CA THR A 162 -1.80 13.72 -3.73
C THR A 162 -1.24 13.97 -5.12
N GLU A 163 -0.91 15.23 -5.44
CA GLU A 163 -0.21 15.57 -6.68
C GLU A 163 1.26 15.16 -6.61
N THR A 164 1.73 14.46 -7.64
CA THR A 164 3.13 14.04 -7.78
C THR A 164 3.59 14.24 -9.22
N PRO A 165 4.90 14.17 -9.53
CA PRO A 165 5.34 14.17 -10.91
C PRO A 165 4.78 13.00 -11.72
N ALA A 166 4.46 11.86 -11.09
CA ALA A 166 3.87 10.70 -11.75
C ALA A 166 2.34 10.81 -11.96
N GLY A 167 1.75 11.98 -11.69
CA GLY A 167 0.30 12.21 -11.71
C GLY A 167 -0.30 12.27 -10.32
N ARG A 168 -1.63 12.29 -10.27
CA ARG A 168 -2.41 12.38 -9.02
C ARG A 168 -2.62 11.00 -8.42
N VAL A 169 -1.93 10.72 -7.32
CA VAL A 169 -1.84 9.40 -6.69
C VAL A 169 -2.77 9.28 -5.50
N GLY A 170 -3.62 8.26 -5.48
CA GLY A 170 -4.40 7.85 -4.31
C GLY A 170 -4.14 6.37 -3.98
N ALA A 171 -4.42 5.95 -2.76
CA ALA A 171 -4.20 4.57 -2.33
C ALA A 171 -5.30 4.07 -1.39
N LEU A 172 -5.68 2.80 -1.54
CA LEU A 172 -6.47 2.02 -0.57
C LEU A 172 -5.84 0.65 -0.38
N ILE A 173 -5.84 0.18 0.85
CA ILE A 173 -5.11 -1.02 1.26
C ILE A 173 -6.05 -2.23 1.23
N CYS A 174 -5.69 -3.26 0.45
CA CYS A 174 -6.30 -4.58 0.48
C CYS A 174 -7.83 -4.49 0.38
N TRP A 175 -8.58 -4.94 1.38
CA TRP A 175 -10.04 -4.98 1.33
C TRP A 175 -10.74 -3.62 1.39
N GLU A 176 -10.03 -2.51 1.64
CA GLU A 176 -10.58 -1.18 1.37
C GLU A 176 -10.97 -1.00 -0.10
N ASN A 177 -10.31 -1.73 -1.00
CA ASN A 177 -10.66 -1.79 -2.42
C ASN A 177 -12.04 -2.39 -2.69
N TYR A 178 -12.68 -3.04 -1.71
CA TYR A 178 -14.07 -3.49 -1.80
C TYR A 178 -15.07 -2.46 -1.26
N MET A 179 -14.62 -1.45 -0.51
CA MET A 179 -15.49 -0.42 0.07
C MET A 179 -15.84 0.67 -0.96
N PRO A 180 -17.09 0.72 -1.47
CA PRO A 180 -17.45 1.62 -2.57
C PRO A 180 -17.30 3.10 -2.20
N LEU A 181 -17.64 3.48 -0.96
CA LEU A 181 -17.54 4.87 -0.51
C LEU A 181 -16.08 5.33 -0.37
N ALA A 182 -15.18 4.43 0.05
CA ALA A 182 -13.75 4.72 0.11
C ALA A 182 -13.18 4.94 -1.30
N ARG A 183 -13.52 4.07 -2.25
CA ARG A 183 -13.12 4.24 -3.67
C ARG A 183 -13.66 5.54 -4.27
N PHE A 184 -14.96 5.78 -4.11
CA PHE A 184 -15.62 6.99 -4.60
C PHE A 184 -14.97 8.26 -4.03
N SER A 185 -14.55 8.25 -2.76
CA SER A 185 -13.85 9.39 -2.17
C SER A 185 -12.54 9.75 -2.89
N LEU A 186 -11.79 8.76 -3.42
CA LEU A 186 -10.58 9.02 -4.21
C LEU A 186 -10.92 9.44 -5.63
N PHE A 187 -11.96 8.87 -6.24
CA PHE A 187 -12.43 9.28 -7.57
C PHE A 187 -12.92 10.72 -7.59
N ALA A 188 -13.69 11.12 -6.57
CA ALA A 188 -14.19 12.49 -6.38
C ALA A 188 -13.06 13.50 -6.15
N GLN A 189 -11.95 13.05 -5.61
CA GLN A 189 -10.75 13.87 -5.55
C GLN A 189 -10.04 13.91 -6.90
N GLY A 190 -10.33 13.04 -7.86
CA GLY A 190 -9.77 13.03 -9.22
C GLY A 190 -8.50 12.19 -9.36
N CYS A 191 -8.41 11.07 -8.65
CA CYS A 191 -7.34 10.08 -8.79
C CYS A 191 -7.05 9.74 -10.27
N GLU A 192 -5.77 9.70 -10.63
CA GLU A 192 -5.27 9.32 -11.97
C GLU A 192 -4.45 8.03 -11.92
N VAL A 193 -3.70 7.84 -10.82
CA VAL A 193 -2.95 6.62 -10.51
C VAL A 193 -3.39 6.12 -9.14
N TYR A 194 -3.98 4.94 -9.13
CA TYR A 194 -4.55 4.29 -7.97
C TYR A 194 -3.62 3.16 -7.52
N VAL A 195 -3.15 3.23 -6.29
CA VAL A 195 -2.23 2.25 -5.72
C VAL A 195 -2.98 1.34 -4.74
N ALA A 196 -2.93 0.03 -4.99
CA ALA A 196 -3.70 -0.97 -4.25
C ALA A 196 -2.74 -2.03 -3.65
N PRO A 197 -2.00 -1.70 -2.58
CA PRO A 197 -1.17 -2.68 -1.86
C PRO A 197 -2.06 -3.72 -1.19
N THR A 198 -1.68 -5.00 -1.29
CA THR A 198 -2.52 -6.10 -0.81
C THR A 198 -1.73 -7.31 -0.33
N TRP A 199 -2.34 -8.08 0.57
CA TRP A 199 -2.08 -9.49 0.85
C TRP A 199 -3.09 -10.43 0.17
N ASP A 200 -4.17 -9.91 -0.41
CA ASP A 200 -5.11 -10.71 -1.21
C ASP A 200 -4.50 -11.10 -2.56
N ALA A 201 -4.98 -12.19 -3.16
CA ALA A 201 -4.45 -12.74 -4.40
C ALA A 201 -5.53 -13.46 -5.23
N GLY A 202 -5.15 -13.97 -6.39
CA GLY A 202 -6.00 -14.78 -7.25
C GLY A 202 -6.92 -13.99 -8.18
N SER A 203 -7.80 -14.73 -8.86
CA SER A 203 -8.64 -14.20 -9.93
C SER A 203 -9.66 -13.16 -9.47
N SER A 204 -10.18 -13.29 -8.26
CA SER A 204 -11.09 -12.32 -7.64
C SER A 204 -10.40 -10.96 -7.48
N TRP A 205 -9.18 -10.94 -6.92
CA TRP A 205 -8.38 -9.73 -6.77
C TRP A 205 -8.10 -9.05 -8.11
N VAL A 206 -7.60 -9.80 -9.10
CA VAL A 206 -7.29 -9.27 -10.44
C VAL A 206 -8.55 -8.72 -11.11
N SER A 207 -9.69 -9.38 -10.96
CA SER A 207 -10.98 -8.92 -11.49
C SER A 207 -11.43 -7.61 -10.84
N THR A 208 -11.22 -7.46 -9.53
CA THR A 208 -11.49 -6.22 -8.79
C THR A 208 -10.61 -5.08 -9.30
N MET A 209 -9.31 -5.29 -9.48
CA MET A 209 -8.41 -4.24 -10.00
C MET A 209 -8.84 -3.76 -11.39
N ARG A 210 -9.29 -4.68 -12.25
CA ARG A 210 -9.83 -4.33 -13.57
C ARG A 210 -11.12 -3.53 -13.48
N HIS A 211 -12.02 -3.92 -12.58
CA HIS A 211 -13.26 -3.19 -12.33
C HIS A 211 -12.98 -1.78 -11.80
N ILE A 212 -12.08 -1.62 -10.82
CA ILE A 212 -11.72 -0.31 -10.26
C ILE A 212 -11.12 0.61 -11.34
N ALA A 213 -10.29 0.08 -12.23
CA ALA A 213 -9.74 0.86 -13.33
C ALA A 213 -10.83 1.37 -14.27
N LEU A 214 -11.82 0.52 -14.58
CA LEU A 214 -13.00 0.89 -15.37
C LEU A 214 -13.90 1.91 -14.65
N GLU A 215 -14.20 1.67 -13.37
CA GLU A 215 -15.06 2.50 -12.52
C GLU A 215 -14.49 3.91 -12.35
N GLY A 216 -13.22 4.01 -11.97
CA GLY A 216 -12.55 5.29 -11.69
C GLY A 216 -11.92 5.98 -12.90
N ARG A 217 -11.80 5.27 -14.04
CA ARG A 217 -11.02 5.71 -15.22
C ARG A 217 -9.61 6.15 -14.84
N CYS A 218 -8.93 5.32 -14.05
CA CYS A 218 -7.57 5.57 -13.56
C CYS A 218 -6.66 4.37 -13.85
N TRP A 219 -5.35 4.61 -13.83
CA TRP A 219 -4.36 3.53 -13.82
C TRP A 219 -4.41 2.85 -12.46
N VAL A 220 -4.49 1.53 -12.42
CA VAL A 220 -4.51 0.76 -11.16
C VAL A 220 -3.24 -0.07 -11.04
N LEU A 221 -2.54 0.11 -9.93
CA LEU A 221 -1.36 -0.67 -9.54
C LEU A 221 -1.77 -1.63 -8.42
N GLY A 222 -2.11 -2.87 -8.78
CA GLY A 222 -2.34 -3.95 -7.83
C GLY A 222 -1.01 -4.50 -7.35
N ASN A 223 -0.74 -4.37 -6.06
CA ASN A 223 0.57 -4.62 -5.44
C ASN A 223 0.50 -5.81 -4.48
N GLY A 224 0.64 -7.03 -5.01
CA GLY A 224 0.65 -8.26 -4.23
C GLY A 224 2.02 -8.59 -3.64
N THR A 225 2.04 -9.36 -2.55
CA THR A 225 3.29 -9.89 -1.96
C THR A 225 3.41 -11.36 -2.29
N ALA A 226 4.49 -11.78 -2.97
CA ALA A 226 4.76 -13.20 -3.18
C ALA A 226 5.69 -13.72 -2.08
N MET A 227 5.26 -14.75 -1.36
CA MET A 227 5.97 -15.34 -0.21
C MET A 227 5.85 -16.86 -0.19
N ARG A 228 6.98 -17.53 0.04
CA ARG A 228 7.07 -18.98 0.32
C ARG A 228 7.53 -19.27 1.73
N GLY A 229 7.36 -20.52 2.18
CA GLY A 229 7.89 -20.96 3.47
C GLY A 229 9.40 -20.71 3.64
N LYS A 230 10.22 -20.80 2.57
CA LYS A 230 11.65 -20.45 2.63
C LYS A 230 11.96 -18.96 2.77
N ASP A 231 11.00 -18.09 2.47
CA ASP A 231 11.16 -16.64 2.67
C ASP A 231 10.95 -16.24 4.14
N ILE A 232 10.39 -17.13 4.97
CA ILE A 232 10.29 -16.95 6.42
C ILE A 232 11.68 -17.18 7.05
N PRO A 233 12.24 -16.20 7.79
CA PRO A 233 13.53 -16.33 8.45
C PRO A 233 13.63 -17.55 9.36
N ALA A 234 14.80 -18.18 9.40
CA ALA A 234 15.05 -19.36 10.23
C ALA A 234 14.87 -19.11 11.73
N ASP A 235 15.03 -17.86 12.18
CA ASP A 235 14.85 -17.44 13.58
C ASP A 235 13.38 -17.07 13.91
N PHE A 236 12.43 -17.28 12.99
CA PHE A 236 11.02 -17.03 13.25
C PHE A 236 10.49 -18.01 14.32
N PRO A 237 9.79 -17.54 15.37
CA PRO A 237 9.26 -18.40 16.43
C PRO A 237 8.38 -19.53 15.88
N GLU A 238 8.72 -20.77 16.22
CA GLU A 238 7.97 -21.97 15.80
C GLU A 238 7.77 -22.07 14.27
N ARG A 239 8.75 -21.60 13.48
CA ARG A 239 8.72 -21.64 12.01
C ARG A 239 8.30 -23.00 11.44
N ALA A 240 8.87 -24.09 11.97
CA ALA A 240 8.58 -25.44 11.48
C ALA A 240 7.11 -25.85 11.70
N ARG A 241 6.44 -25.32 12.73
CA ARG A 241 5.01 -25.57 12.96
C ARG A 241 4.14 -24.72 12.04
N LEU A 242 4.46 -23.44 11.90
CA LEU A 242 3.61 -22.47 11.20
C LEU A 242 3.81 -22.48 9.68
N PHE A 243 5.03 -22.78 9.22
CA PHE A 243 5.44 -22.82 7.82
C PHE A 243 6.25 -24.09 7.55
N PRO A 244 5.61 -25.28 7.62
CA PRO A 244 6.30 -26.57 7.51
C PRO A 244 6.84 -26.84 6.10
N ASP A 245 6.11 -26.41 5.05
CA ASP A 245 6.54 -26.54 3.67
C ASP A 245 7.30 -25.29 3.22
N LEU A 246 8.56 -25.47 2.81
CA LEU A 246 9.44 -24.37 2.41
C LEU A 246 9.26 -23.93 0.96
N GLU A 247 8.67 -24.77 0.13
CA GLU A 247 8.44 -24.49 -1.28
C GLU A 247 7.00 -24.03 -1.56
N GLU A 248 6.07 -24.26 -0.63
CA GLU A 248 4.70 -23.74 -0.69
C GLU A 248 4.67 -22.21 -0.81
N TRP A 249 3.97 -21.73 -1.84
CA TRP A 249 3.50 -20.35 -1.94
C TRP A 249 2.22 -20.18 -1.12
N PHE A 250 2.35 -19.69 0.11
CA PHE A 250 1.17 -19.31 0.89
C PHE A 250 0.63 -17.93 0.50
N ASN A 251 1.39 -17.17 -0.28
CA ASN A 251 0.87 -16.06 -1.06
C ASN A 251 1.58 -16.01 -2.43
N PRO A 252 0.85 -16.19 -3.55
CA PRO A 252 1.44 -16.22 -4.90
C PRO A 252 1.74 -14.81 -5.43
N GLY A 253 1.28 -13.76 -4.75
CA GLY A 253 1.39 -12.37 -5.19
C GLY A 253 0.22 -11.92 -6.06
N ASP A 254 0.32 -12.12 -7.37
CA ASP A 254 -0.63 -11.60 -8.38
C ASP A 254 -0.65 -10.08 -8.54
N SER A 255 0.52 -9.45 -8.42
CA SER A 255 0.70 -8.05 -8.81
C SER A 255 0.27 -7.82 -10.26
N VAL A 256 -0.40 -6.69 -10.53
CA VAL A 256 -0.98 -6.38 -11.84
C VAL A 256 -1.02 -4.87 -12.08
N ILE A 257 -0.81 -4.44 -13.33
CA ILE A 257 -1.00 -3.05 -13.75
C ILE A 257 -2.14 -3.01 -14.77
N VAL A 258 -3.13 -2.17 -14.50
CA VAL A 258 -4.33 -2.04 -15.34
C VAL A 258 -4.47 -0.61 -15.85
N ALA A 259 -4.75 -0.47 -17.14
CA ALA A 259 -5.03 0.80 -17.79
C ALA A 259 -6.47 1.30 -17.50
N PRO A 260 -6.76 2.60 -17.68
CA PRO A 260 -8.09 3.20 -17.45
C PRO A 260 -9.28 2.60 -18.22
N ASP A 261 -9.00 1.79 -19.25
CA ASP A 261 -9.97 1.04 -20.04
C ASP A 261 -10.20 -0.38 -19.51
N GLY A 262 -9.63 -0.75 -18.36
CA GLY A 262 -9.76 -2.06 -17.74
C GLY A 262 -8.85 -3.15 -18.31
N LYS A 263 -7.98 -2.80 -19.29
CA LYS A 263 -7.02 -3.73 -19.87
C LYS A 263 -5.81 -3.90 -18.95
N VAL A 264 -5.46 -5.15 -18.67
CA VAL A 264 -4.18 -5.48 -18.00
C VAL A 264 -3.04 -5.18 -18.97
N VAL A 265 -2.10 -4.34 -18.55
CA VAL A 265 -0.92 -3.96 -19.35
C VAL A 265 0.36 -4.62 -18.86
N ALA A 266 0.39 -5.11 -17.61
CA ALA A 266 1.46 -5.92 -17.06
C ALA A 266 0.91 -6.86 -15.96
N GLY A 267 1.41 -8.09 -15.90
CA GLY A 267 0.94 -9.12 -14.96
C GLY A 267 -0.26 -9.93 -15.47
N PRO A 268 -0.92 -10.71 -14.60
CA PRO A 268 -0.59 -10.92 -13.19
C PRO A 268 0.78 -11.61 -13.03
N LEU A 269 1.58 -11.15 -12.07
CA LEU A 269 2.82 -11.82 -11.69
C LEU A 269 2.51 -12.84 -10.58
N SER A 270 2.41 -14.12 -10.94
CA SER A 270 2.03 -15.20 -10.02
C SER A 270 3.20 -16.12 -9.74
N ASP A 271 3.29 -16.65 -8.51
CA ASP A 271 4.27 -17.65 -8.06
C ASP A 271 5.73 -17.30 -8.40
N LYS A 272 6.05 -16.00 -8.37
CA LYS A 272 7.36 -15.49 -8.77
C LYS A 272 7.68 -14.18 -8.08
N HIS A 273 8.96 -14.00 -7.75
CA HIS A 273 9.49 -12.70 -7.33
C HIS A 273 9.92 -11.88 -8.56
N GLY A 274 9.62 -10.59 -8.57
CA GLY A 274 9.98 -9.70 -9.67
C GLY A 274 9.42 -8.29 -9.53
N ILE A 275 9.65 -7.49 -10.58
CA ILE A 275 9.12 -6.13 -10.73
C ILE A 275 8.30 -6.08 -12.00
N LEU A 276 7.06 -5.59 -11.93
CA LEU A 276 6.28 -5.24 -13.11
C LEU A 276 6.53 -3.79 -13.48
N TYR A 277 6.77 -3.54 -14.76
CA TYR A 277 6.93 -2.20 -15.31
C TYR A 277 5.85 -1.89 -16.34
N ALA A 278 5.39 -0.64 -16.37
CA ALA A 278 4.52 -0.13 -17.41
C ALA A 278 4.72 1.38 -17.58
N ASP A 279 4.48 1.89 -18.78
CA ASP A 279 4.43 3.33 -19.03
C ASP A 279 2.99 3.84 -18.81
N CYS A 280 2.80 4.58 -17.73
CA CYS A 280 1.50 5.14 -17.34
C CYS A 280 1.47 6.62 -17.70
N ASP A 281 0.53 7.00 -18.56
CA ASP A 281 0.26 8.41 -18.87
C ASP A 281 -0.96 8.89 -18.07
N PRO A 282 -0.78 9.74 -17.04
CA PRO A 282 -1.90 10.27 -16.26
C PRO A 282 -2.92 11.03 -17.11
N ALA A 283 -2.51 11.65 -18.22
CA ALA A 283 -3.43 12.35 -19.10
C ALA A 283 -4.46 11.40 -19.74
N ARG A 284 -4.10 10.12 -19.97
CA ARG A 284 -5.05 9.11 -20.44
C ARG A 284 -6.16 8.83 -19.44
N ALA A 285 -5.88 8.88 -18.14
CA ALA A 285 -6.92 8.74 -17.10
C ALA A 285 -7.92 9.89 -17.19
N SER A 286 -7.42 11.13 -17.27
CA SER A 286 -8.23 12.33 -17.43
C SER A 286 -9.08 12.31 -18.71
N VAL A 287 -8.53 11.90 -19.86
CA VAL A 287 -9.29 11.78 -21.12
C VAL A 287 -10.33 10.66 -21.06
N ALA A 288 -10.03 9.53 -20.42
CA ALA A 288 -10.94 8.40 -20.31
C ALA A 288 -12.22 8.74 -19.53
N LYS A 289 -12.18 9.75 -18.64
CA LYS A 289 -13.36 10.28 -17.94
C LYS A 289 -14.40 10.88 -18.89
N ARG A 290 -14.05 11.22 -20.15
CA ARG A 290 -15.03 11.66 -21.17
C ARG A 290 -16.17 10.66 -21.35
N THR A 291 -15.87 9.36 -21.34
CA THR A 291 -16.91 8.33 -21.54
C THR A 291 -17.69 8.03 -20.27
N MET A 292 -17.07 8.17 -19.10
CA MET A 292 -17.71 7.94 -17.81
C MET A 292 -16.90 8.60 -16.69
N ASP A 293 -17.51 9.51 -15.93
CA ASP A 293 -16.91 10.13 -14.76
C ASP A 293 -17.89 10.01 -13.58
N VAL A 294 -17.68 8.99 -12.74
CA VAL A 294 -18.61 8.62 -11.65
C VAL A 294 -18.79 9.73 -10.61
N ALA A 295 -17.78 10.59 -10.42
CA ALA A 295 -17.85 11.72 -9.51
C ALA A 295 -18.10 13.07 -10.22
N GLY A 296 -18.07 13.06 -11.56
CA GLY A 296 -18.35 14.21 -12.42
C GLY A 296 -19.71 14.09 -13.09
N HIS A 297 -19.73 14.01 -14.42
CA HIS A 297 -20.96 14.09 -15.23
C HIS A 297 -21.89 12.88 -15.15
N TYR A 298 -21.48 11.76 -14.55
CA TYR A 298 -22.38 10.67 -14.15
C TYR A 298 -22.88 10.80 -12.69
N GLY A 299 -22.27 11.69 -11.91
CA GLY A 299 -22.68 11.96 -10.54
C GLY A 299 -24.08 12.59 -10.49
N ARG A 300 -24.88 12.19 -9.50
CA ARG A 300 -26.20 12.75 -9.21
C ARG A 300 -26.22 13.42 -7.83
N PRO A 301 -25.53 14.56 -7.64
CA PRO A 301 -25.46 15.23 -6.33
C PRO A 301 -26.82 15.79 -5.87
N ASP A 302 -27.78 15.90 -6.78
CA ASP A 302 -29.18 16.20 -6.49
C ASP A 302 -29.92 15.03 -5.80
N ILE A 303 -29.44 13.80 -5.94
CA ILE A 303 -30.00 12.58 -5.32
C ILE A 303 -29.09 12.05 -4.20
N PHE A 304 -27.78 11.94 -4.46
CA PHE A 304 -26.81 11.32 -3.59
C PHE A 304 -25.79 12.34 -3.08
N ARG A 305 -25.66 12.42 -1.76
CA ARG A 305 -24.63 13.24 -1.09
C ARG A 305 -23.75 12.33 -0.24
N LEU A 306 -22.44 12.44 -0.42
CA LEU A 306 -21.44 11.80 0.43
C LEU A 306 -20.64 12.88 1.16
N GLU A 307 -20.55 12.75 2.48
CA GLU A 307 -19.69 13.56 3.33
C GLU A 307 -18.63 12.67 3.98
N VAL A 308 -17.37 13.13 3.97
CA VAL A 308 -16.25 12.40 4.56
C VAL A 308 -15.70 13.22 5.72
N ASN A 309 -15.89 12.74 6.94
CA ASN A 309 -15.24 13.32 8.12
C ASN A 309 -13.76 12.91 8.11
N ARG A 310 -12.86 13.90 8.15
CA ARG A 310 -11.40 13.70 8.17
C ARG A 310 -10.74 14.26 9.43
N ASP A 311 -11.51 14.48 10.48
CA ASP A 311 -11.00 15.01 11.73
C ASP A 311 -10.10 13.95 12.38
N ALA A 312 -8.93 14.37 12.88
CA ALA A 312 -8.16 13.50 13.77
C ALA A 312 -8.97 13.27 15.06
N ARG A 313 -9.12 12.01 15.45
CA ARG A 313 -9.73 11.64 16.73
C ARG A 313 -8.62 11.31 17.72
N SER A 314 -8.30 12.25 18.59
CA SER A 314 -7.41 12.00 19.73
C SER A 314 -8.17 11.28 20.84
N PRO A 315 -7.60 10.25 21.49
CA PRO A 315 -8.20 9.63 22.68
C PRO A 315 -8.22 10.56 23.91
N VAL A 316 -7.44 11.64 23.89
CA VAL A 316 -7.31 12.60 24.99
C VAL A 316 -7.01 14.00 24.45
N ASP A 317 -7.60 15.02 25.06
CA ASP A 317 -7.24 16.44 24.87
C ASP A 317 -6.64 16.94 26.19
N PHE A 318 -5.37 17.32 26.17
CA PHE A 318 -4.65 17.84 27.35
C PHE A 318 -4.77 19.37 27.47
N GLY A 319 -5.43 20.04 26.53
CA GLY A 319 -5.40 21.49 26.38
C GLY A 319 -4.05 21.99 25.85
N SER A 320 -4.04 23.21 25.33
CA SER A 320 -2.79 23.91 24.96
C SER A 320 -2.03 24.34 26.22
N HIS A 321 -0.73 23.99 26.29
CA HIS A 321 0.22 24.68 27.15
C HIS A 321 0.54 26.07 26.60
#